data_AF-A0A8S9ZQ94-F1
#
_entry.id   AF-A0A8S9ZQ94-F1
#
_cell.length_a   1.000
_cell.length_b   1.000
_cell.length_c   1.000
_cell.angle_alpha   90.00
_cell.angle_beta   90.00
_cell.angle_gamma   90.00
#
_symmetry.space_group_name_H-M   'P 1'
#
loop_
_entity.id
_entity.type
_entity.pdbx_description
1 polymer ?
#
loop_
_entity_poly.entity_id
_entity_poly.type
_entity_poly.pdbx_seq_one_letter_code
_entity_poly.pdbx_strand_id
1 'polypeptide(L)'
;MVKSLTKTLIILAIIPFLNQTFSVILIFYSTTNTELLNIIRLFSYSLLHFTPLFNPIICILTNKPYRNFIFNLFKKTSTIIPI
;
A
#
# COMPACT_ATOMS: atom_id res chain seq x y z
N MET A 1 -11.05 -21.69 -2.26
CA MET A 1 -10.56 -20.76 -1.21
C MET A 1 -9.04 -20.58 -1.26
N VAL A 2 -8.25 -21.67 -1.19
CA VAL A 2 -6.76 -21.63 -1.21
C VAL A 2 -6.20 -20.85 -2.39
N LYS A 3 -6.66 -21.09 -3.63
CA LYS A 3 -6.20 -20.35 -4.83
C LYS A 3 -6.40 -18.83 -4.74
N SER A 4 -7.45 -18.36 -4.07
CA SER A 4 -7.71 -16.92 -3.91
C SER A 4 -6.78 -16.31 -2.87
N LEU A 5 -6.52 -17.03 -1.77
CA LEU A 5 -5.60 -16.60 -0.74
C LEU A 5 -4.16 -16.53 -1.28
N THR A 6 -3.73 -17.54 -2.04
CA THR A 6 -2.41 -17.55 -2.69
C THR A 6 -2.26 -16.35 -3.63
N LYS A 7 -3.29 -16.01 -4.43
CA LYS A 7 -3.27 -14.80 -5.26
C LYS A 7 -3.12 -13.53 -4.44
N THR A 8 -3.88 -13.38 -3.34
CA THR A 8 -3.74 -12.24 -2.44
C THR A 8 -2.32 -12.12 -1.90
N LEU A 9 -1.73 -13.22 -1.43
CA LEU A 9 -0.35 -13.22 -0.89
C LEU A 9 0.69 -12.85 -1.96
N ILE A 10 0.53 -13.34 -3.18
CA ILE A 10 1.39 -12.97 -4.32
C ILE A 10 1.29 -11.47 -4.59
N ILE A 11 0.07 -10.91 -4.64
CA ILE A 11 -0.14 -9.48 -4.86
C ILE A 11 0.46 -8.65 -3.71
N LEU A 12 0.31 -9.13 -2.46
CA LEU A 12 0.86 -8.49 -1.26
C LEU A 12 2.38 -8.46 -1.25
N ALA A 13 3.04 -9.44 -1.88
CA ALA A 13 4.49 -9.46 -2.03
C ALA A 13 4.95 -8.57 -3.19
N ILE A 14 4.29 -8.67 -4.35
CA ILE A 14 4.74 -8.02 -5.58
C ILE A 14 4.54 -6.51 -5.54
N ILE A 15 3.37 -6.01 -5.12
CA ILE A 15 3.06 -4.57 -5.21
C ILE A 15 4.01 -3.72 -4.33
N PRO A 16 4.21 -4.04 -3.04
CA PRO A 16 5.15 -3.30 -2.20
C PRO A 16 6.60 -3.40 -2.70
N PHE A 17 6.99 -4.60 -3.16
CA PHE A 17 8.33 -4.82 -3.70
C PHE A 17 8.60 -3.96 -4.93
N LEU A 18 7.66 -3.90 -5.88
CA LEU A 18 7.78 -3.06 -7.07
C LEU A 18 7.85 -1.57 -6.72
N ASN A 19 7.00 -1.10 -5.80
CA ASN A 19 7.01 0.29 -5.37
C ASN A 19 8.37 0.67 -4.75
N GLN A 20 8.87 -0.15 -3.82
CA GLN A 20 10.16 0.08 -3.17
C GLN A 20 11.31 0.03 -4.16
N THR A 21 11.32 -0.96 -5.06
CA THR A 21 12.36 -1.11 -6.07
C THR A 21 12.40 0.11 -6.99
N PHE A 22 11.25 0.58 -7.47
CA PHE A 22 11.17 1.76 -8.34
C PHE A 22 11.62 3.03 -7.63
N SER A 23 11.17 3.27 -6.38
CA SER A 23 11.61 4.41 -5.60
C SER A 23 13.11 4.40 -5.33
N VAL A 24 13.70 3.24 -5.03
CA VAL A 24 15.14 3.09 -4.82
C VAL A 24 15.90 3.43 -6.10
N ILE A 25 15.48 2.91 -7.26
CA ILE A 25 16.11 3.23 -8.55
C ILE A 25 16.07 4.74 -8.83
N LEU A 26 14.93 5.39 -8.60
CA LEU A 26 14.79 6.84 -8.78
C LEU A 26 15.70 7.64 -7.82
N ILE A 27 15.82 7.20 -6.58
CA ILE A 27 16.73 7.82 -5.60
C ILE A 27 18.20 7.66 -6.05
N PHE A 28 18.60 6.49 -6.52
CA PHE A 28 19.96 6.26 -7.04
C PHE A 28 20.25 7.04 -8.32
N TYR A 29 19.26 7.26 -9.19
CA TYR A 29 19.43 8.05 -10.41
C TYR A 29 19.48 9.56 -10.12
N SER A 30 18.84 10.02 -9.04
CA SER A 30 18.78 11.43 -8.62
C SER A 30 20.00 11.90 -7.81
N THR A 31 21.18 11.35 -8.09
CA THR A 31 22.43 11.66 -7.36
C THR A 31 23.02 13.03 -7.69
N THR A 32 22.52 13.74 -8.71
CA THR A 32 22.97 15.09 -9.06
C THR A 32 22.02 16.16 -8.51
N ASN A 33 22.59 17.30 -8.08
CA ASN A 33 21.85 18.41 -7.47
C ASN A 33 21.24 19.32 -8.54
N THR A 34 20.22 18.82 -9.24
CA THR A 34 19.35 19.66 -10.07
C THR A 34 17.98 19.79 -9.40
N GLU A 35 17.30 20.93 -9.56
CA GLU A 35 15.98 21.15 -8.96
C GLU A 35 14.97 20.08 -9.37
N LEU A 36 15.01 19.63 -10.62
CA LEU A 36 14.17 18.55 -11.13
C LEU A 36 14.38 17.23 -10.38
N LEU A 37 15.65 16.88 -10.10
CA LEU A 37 15.98 15.66 -9.36
C LEU A 37 15.59 15.74 -7.88
N ASN A 38 15.62 16.93 -7.28
CA ASN A 38 15.10 17.14 -5.92
C ASN A 38 13.59 16.92 -5.85
N ILE A 39 12.82 17.35 -6.86
CA ILE A 39 11.38 17.07 -6.96
C ILE A 39 11.14 15.57 -7.10
N ILE A 40 11.89 14.89 -7.98
CA ILE A 40 11.80 13.44 -8.19
C ILE A 40 12.10 12.68 -6.89
N ARG A 41 13.11 13.12 -6.15
CA ARG A 41 13.49 12.56 -4.86
C ARG A 41 12.37 12.73 -3.83
N LEU A 42 11.81 13.93 -3.69
CA LEU A 42 10.69 14.20 -2.78
C LEU A 42 9.47 13.31 -3.10
N PHE A 43 9.13 13.19 -4.38
CA PHE A 43 8.04 12.33 -4.84
C PHE A 43 8.32 10.85 -4.52
N SER A 44 9.55 10.38 -4.76
CA SER A 44 9.97 9.00 -4.47
C SER A 44 9.91 8.67 -2.97
N TYR A 45 10.34 9.60 -2.10
CA TYR A 45 10.21 9.44 -0.65
C TYR A 45 8.75 9.40 -0.21
N SER A 46 7.91 10.27 -0.78
CA SER A 46 6.48 10.28 -0.49
C SER A 46 5.82 8.96 -0.86
N LEU A 47 6.14 8.42 -2.04
CA LEU A 47 5.68 7.09 -2.48
C LEU A 47 6.13 5.95 -1.56
N LEU A 48 7.37 6.01 -1.04
CA LEU A 48 7.86 5.02 -0.07
C LEU A 48 7.03 5.05 1.22
N HIS A 49 6.70 6.25 1.74
CA HIS A 49 5.86 6.40 2.91
C HIS A 49 4.43 5.88 2.72
N PHE A 50 3.93 5.83 1.48
CA PHE A 50 2.63 5.24 1.17
C PHE A 50 2.67 3.70 1.04
N THR A 51 3.84 3.08 0.92
CA THR A 51 3.97 1.61 0.76
C THR A 51 3.19 0.80 1.82
N PRO A 52 3.23 1.14 3.12
CA PRO A 52 2.48 0.41 4.15
C PRO A 52 0.97 0.43 3.94
N LEU A 53 0.43 1.42 3.21
CA LEU A 53 -1.00 1.51 2.91
C LEU A 53 -1.46 0.48 1.86
N PHE A 54 -0.56 -0.02 1.02
CA PHE A 54 -0.94 -1.03 0.02
C PHE A 54 -1.40 -2.33 0.66
N ASN A 55 -0.81 -2.75 1.77
CA ASN A 55 -1.17 -3.98 2.46
C ASN A 55 -2.65 -4.04 2.87
N PRO A 56 -3.20 -3.07 3.65
CA PRO A 56 -4.61 -3.07 3.99
C PRO A 56 -5.52 -2.90 2.77
N ILE A 57 -5.13 -2.08 1.77
CA ILE A 57 -5.91 -1.89 0.54
C ILE A 57 -6.04 -3.21 -0.23
N ILE A 58 -4.93 -3.90 -0.48
CA ILE A 58 -4.91 -5.19 -1.19
C ILE A 58 -5.74 -6.22 -0.42
N CYS A 59 -5.61 -6.28 0.90
CA CYS A 59 -6.39 -7.20 1.73
C CYS A 59 -7.90 -6.91 1.64
N ILE A 60 -8.34 -5.65 1.67
CA ILE A 60 -9.76 -5.30 1.52
C ILE A 60 -10.27 -5.69 0.13
N LEU A 61 -9.49 -5.44 -0.92
CA LEU A 61 -9.93 -5.68 -2.30
C LEU A 61 -9.98 -7.18 -2.64
N THR A 62 -9.00 -7.96 -2.18
CA THR A 62 -8.80 -9.34 -2.63
C THR A 62 -9.27 -10.40 -1.64
N ASN A 63 -9.33 -10.10 -0.33
CA ASN A 63 -9.68 -11.05 0.71
C ASN A 63 -11.09 -10.77 1.26
N LYS A 64 -12.09 -11.51 0.73
CA LYS A 64 -13.52 -11.37 1.10
C LYS A 64 -13.79 -11.53 2.61
N PRO A 65 -13.30 -12.57 3.31
CA PRO A 65 -13.54 -12.68 4.75
C PRO A 65 -12.90 -11.52 5.54
N TYR A 66 -11.70 -11.08 5.16
CA TYR A 66 -11.07 -9.91 5.78
C TYR A 66 -11.90 -8.62 5.55
N ARG A 67 -12.34 -8.38 4.31
CA ARG A 67 -13.21 -7.24 3.97
C ARG A 67 -14.49 -7.21 4.80
N ASN A 68 -15.16 -8.35 4.90
CA ASN A 68 -16.41 -8.47 5.67
C ASN A 68 -16.16 -8.21 7.16
N PHE A 69 -15.05 -8.71 7.70
CA PHE A 69 -14.66 -8.44 9.09
C PHE A 69 -14.46 -6.93 9.33
N ILE A 70 -13.69 -6.25 8.48
CA ILE A 70 -13.43 -4.81 8.59
C ILE A 70 -14.73 -3.99 8.51
N PHE A 71 -15.62 -4.27 7.54
CA PHE A 71 -16.88 -3.53 7.44
C PHE A 71 -17.84 -3.78 8.61
N ASN A 72 -17.87 -5.01 9.13
CA ASN A 72 -18.65 -5.30 10.34
C ASN A 72 -18.09 -4.58 11.56
N LEU A 73 -16.76 -4.44 11.65
CA LEU A 73 -16.10 -3.69 12.70
C LEU A 73 -16.52 -2.22 12.66
N PHE A 74 -16.45 -1.58 11.49
CA PHE A 74 -16.93 -0.20 11.29
C PHE A 74 -18.41 -0.02 11.64
N LYS A 75 -19.27 -0.96 11.23
CA LYS A 75 -20.70 -0.94 11.57
C LYS A 75 -20.94 -1.02 13.07
N LYS A 76 -20.12 -1.79 13.80
CA LYS A 76 -20.20 -1.88 15.26
C LYS A 76 -19.70 -0.61 15.93
N THR A 77 -18.61 0.00 15.45
CA THR A 77 -18.13 1.27 16.01
C THR A 77 -19.12 2.42 15.81
N SER A 78 -19.81 2.49 14.67
CA SER A 78 -20.84 3.50 14.42
C SER A 78 -22.08 3.35 15.32
N THR A 79 -22.33 2.17 15.88
CA THR A 79 -23.41 1.97 16.85
C THR A 79 -23.03 2.32 18.29
N ILE A 80 -21.74 2.47 18.59
CA ILE A 80 -21.23 2.70 19.96
C ILE A 80 -21.02 4.20 20.23
N ILE A 81 -20.82 5.01 19.18
CA ILE A 81 -20.71 6.46 19.28
C ILE A 81 -22.00 7.04 18.68
N PRO A 82 -23.05 7.33 19.49
CA PRO A 82 -24.18 8.09 18.99
C PRO A 82 -23.69 9.50 18.71
N ILE A 83 -23.83 9.93 17.46
CA ILE A 83 -23.71 11.35 17.07
C ILE A 83 -25.00 12.05 17.47
#